data_AF-A0A417WNS3-F1
#
_entry.id   AF-A0A417WNS3-F1
#
_cell.length_a   1.000
_cell.length_b   1.000
_cell.length_c   1.000
_cell.angle_alpha   90.00
_cell.angle_beta   90.00
_cell.angle_gamma   90.00
#
_symmetry.space_group_name_H-M   'P 1'
#
loop_
_entity.id
_entity.type
_entity.pdbx_description
1 polymer ?
#
loop_
_entity_poly.entity_id
_entity_poly.type
_entity_poly.pdbx_seq_one_letter_code
_entity_poly.pdbx_strand_id
1 'polypeptide(L)'
;MKQLVAAVSRKLPRELKNFHLIKRQSIFIPYCEIGITCLTKEVTEINLFFETILKLIDIEVADVYEISAIMGVEFKLLKEAIVDMIEQKYIITSQNKLIMTPRGRKALADRKQVTIRKRNINELSVNMITGNIEESGKNAFAKPSKRDLCLSEEQTITKDYLESNYAIINEIYQRNQIESNVFNTKILQRELYK
;
A
#
# COMPACT_ATOMS: atom_id res chain seq x y z
N MET A 1 6.51 -2.07 -27.97
CA MET A 1 7.56 -3.12 -27.96
C MET A 1 7.98 -3.66 -29.33
N LYS A 2 7.07 -4.05 -30.25
CA LYS A 2 7.45 -4.61 -31.57
C LYS A 2 8.41 -3.71 -32.38
N GLN A 3 8.21 -2.39 -32.34
CA GLN A 3 9.05 -1.43 -33.07
C GLN A 3 10.45 -1.26 -32.47
N LEU A 4 10.60 -1.44 -31.15
CA LEU A 4 11.87 -1.30 -30.43
C LEU A 4 12.76 -2.52 -30.66
N VAL A 5 12.17 -3.73 -30.62
CA VAL A 5 12.85 -4.98 -31.01
C VAL A 5 13.25 -4.97 -32.49
N ALA A 6 12.40 -4.42 -33.37
CA ALA A 6 12.72 -4.25 -34.79
C ALA A 6 13.84 -3.22 -35.03
N ALA A 7 13.90 -2.15 -34.23
CA ALA A 7 14.96 -1.14 -34.32
C ALA A 7 16.32 -1.68 -33.84
N VAL A 8 16.35 -2.44 -32.75
CA VAL A 8 17.57 -3.13 -32.28
C VAL A 8 18.02 -4.20 -33.29
N SER A 9 17.09 -4.94 -33.87
CA SER A 9 17.37 -5.93 -34.93
C SER A 9 17.95 -5.31 -36.21
N ARG A 10 17.66 -4.03 -36.50
CA ARG A 10 18.25 -3.29 -37.63
C ARG A 10 19.65 -2.74 -37.33
N LYS A 11 19.98 -2.50 -36.06
CA LYS A 11 21.29 -2.00 -35.61
C LYS A 11 22.32 -3.11 -35.36
N LEU A 12 21.90 -4.38 -35.27
CA LEU A 12 22.84 -5.49 -35.27
C LEU A 12 23.52 -5.58 -36.65
N PRO A 13 24.86 -5.64 -36.73
CA PRO A 13 25.56 -5.90 -37.97
C PRO A 13 24.99 -7.17 -38.61
N ARG A 14 24.52 -7.08 -39.86
CA ARG A 14 24.05 -8.25 -40.60
C ARG A 14 25.19 -9.25 -40.83
N GLU A 15 26.41 -8.74 -40.90
CA GLU A 15 27.64 -9.50 -41.09
C GLU A 15 28.73 -8.91 -40.21
N LEU A 16 29.21 -9.70 -39.25
CA LEU A 16 30.50 -9.50 -38.61
C LEU A 16 31.52 -10.20 -39.52
N LYS A 17 32.56 -9.49 -39.99
CA LYS A 17 33.59 -10.08 -40.85
C LYS A 17 34.12 -11.38 -40.20
N ASN A 18 34.09 -12.48 -40.97
CA ASN A 18 34.47 -13.84 -40.59
C ASN A 18 33.47 -14.64 -39.72
N PHE A 19 32.25 -14.16 -39.50
CA PHE A 19 31.21 -14.91 -38.76
C PHE A 19 29.94 -15.08 -39.61
N HIS A 20 29.46 -16.32 -39.72
CA HIS A 20 28.21 -16.65 -40.40
C HIS A 20 27.10 -16.83 -39.35
N LEU A 21 25.99 -16.10 -39.49
CA LEU A 21 24.82 -16.26 -38.63
C LEU A 21 24.08 -17.55 -39.01
N ILE A 22 24.12 -18.56 -38.14
CA ILE A 22 23.50 -19.88 -38.40
C ILE A 22 22.02 -19.89 -38.05
N LYS A 23 21.64 -19.35 -36.88
CA LYS A 23 20.26 -19.37 -36.37
C LYS A 23 20.04 -18.24 -35.38
N ARG A 24 18.84 -17.66 -35.37
CA ARG A 24 18.33 -16.82 -34.28
C ARG A 24 17.34 -17.62 -33.45
N GLN A 25 17.47 -17.56 -32.14
CA GLN A 25 16.54 -18.21 -31.23
C GLN A 25 16.22 -17.27 -30.08
N SER A 26 14.93 -17.16 -29.76
CA SER A 26 14.47 -16.40 -28.60
C SER A 26 14.70 -17.22 -27.35
N ILE A 27 15.23 -16.59 -26.31
CA ILE A 27 15.42 -17.18 -24.98
C ILE A 27 14.50 -16.40 -24.02
N PHE A 28 13.71 -17.12 -23.24
CA PHE A 28 12.77 -16.58 -22.28
C PHE A 28 13.40 -16.54 -20.88
N ILE A 29 13.12 -15.47 -20.15
CA ILE A 29 13.52 -15.27 -18.75
C ILE A 29 12.32 -15.63 -17.87
N PRO A 30 12.46 -16.51 -16.87
CA PRO A 30 11.39 -16.84 -15.94
C PRO A 30 11.10 -15.65 -15.01
N TYR A 31 9.83 -15.28 -14.94
CA TYR A 31 9.28 -14.31 -14.00
C TYR A 31 8.18 -14.98 -13.17
N CYS A 32 8.14 -14.69 -11.87
CA CYS A 32 7.13 -15.18 -10.95
C CYS A 32 6.26 -14.02 -10.46
N GLU A 33 4.95 -14.10 -10.67
CA GLU A 33 3.99 -13.16 -10.11
C GLU A 33 3.69 -13.52 -8.64
N ILE A 34 3.80 -12.54 -7.75
CA ILE A 34 3.63 -12.74 -6.31
C ILE A 34 2.51 -11.87 -5.75
N GLY A 35 1.67 -12.50 -4.93
CA GLY A 35 0.68 -11.83 -4.09
C GLY A 35 1.16 -11.77 -2.64
N ILE A 36 1.46 -10.57 -2.13
CA ILE A 36 1.93 -10.38 -0.75
C ILE A 36 0.77 -9.91 0.11
N THR A 37 0.48 -10.66 1.17
CA THR A 37 -0.46 -10.22 2.21
C THR A 37 0.31 -9.45 3.29
N CYS A 38 0.03 -8.16 3.46
CA CYS A 38 0.75 -7.28 4.38
C CYS A 38 -0.20 -6.46 5.25
N LEU A 39 0.30 -6.01 6.40
CA LEU A 39 -0.36 -4.95 7.18
C LEU A 39 0.11 -3.60 6.65
N THR A 40 -0.81 -2.66 6.49
CA THR A 40 -0.53 -1.30 6.04
C THR A 40 -1.00 -0.33 7.11
N LYS A 41 -0.12 0.59 7.50
CA LYS A 41 -0.43 1.68 8.41
C LYS A 41 -0.82 2.89 7.57
N GLU A 42 -2.08 3.26 7.64
CA GLU A 42 -2.61 4.46 7.03
C GLU A 42 -2.72 5.56 8.08
N VAL A 43 -2.11 6.71 7.79
CA VAL A 43 -2.20 7.93 8.58
C VAL A 43 -3.07 8.91 7.82
N THR A 44 -4.27 9.18 8.33
CA THR A 44 -5.21 10.18 7.80
C THR A 44 -5.33 11.35 8.76
N GLU A 45 -5.84 12.48 8.29
CA GLU A 45 -6.32 13.53 9.19
C GLU A 45 -7.44 12.95 10.08
N ILE A 46 -7.47 13.35 11.35
CA ILE A 46 -8.58 13.00 12.24
C ILE A 46 -9.87 13.65 11.71
N ASN A 47 -11.00 12.94 11.80
CA ASN A 47 -12.29 13.53 11.47
C ASN A 47 -12.54 14.77 12.35
N LEU A 48 -12.88 15.91 11.74
CA LEU A 48 -13.20 17.16 12.43
C LEU A 48 -14.23 16.95 13.56
N PHE A 49 -15.21 16.06 13.34
CA PHE A 49 -16.22 15.74 14.34
C PHE A 49 -15.60 15.10 15.59
N PHE A 50 -14.67 14.16 15.40
CA PHE A 50 -13.95 13.51 16.50
C PHE A 50 -12.97 14.47 17.17
N GLU A 51 -12.29 15.31 16.39
CA GLU A 51 -11.39 16.34 16.94
C GLU A 51 -12.16 17.29 17.87
N THR A 52 -13.36 17.72 17.45
CA THR A 52 -14.20 18.64 18.23
C THR A 52 -14.63 18.00 19.55
N ILE A 53 -15.09 16.74 19.53
CA ILE A 53 -15.45 16.01 20.75
C ILE A 53 -14.24 15.85 21.68
N LEU A 54 -13.06 15.50 21.14
CA LEU A 54 -11.85 15.35 21.94
C LEU A 54 -11.41 16.69 22.57
N LYS A 55 -11.54 17.81 21.85
CA LYS A 55 -11.26 19.15 22.39
C LYS A 55 -12.23 19.53 23.51
N LEU A 56 -13.52 19.20 23.38
CA LEU A 56 -14.50 19.49 24.43
C LEU A 56 -14.16 18.74 25.72
N ILE A 57 -13.77 17.46 25.60
CA ILE A 57 -13.31 16.66 26.74
C ILE A 57 -12.02 17.24 27.34
N ASP A 58 -11.11 17.76 26.51
CA ASP A 58 -9.86 18.39 26.95
C ASP A 58 -10.10 19.70 27.75
N ILE A 59 -11.21 20.40 27.49
CA ILE A 59 -11.67 21.58 28.23
C ILE A 59 -12.62 21.17 29.39
N GLU A 60 -12.60 19.90 29.80
CA GLU A 60 -13.40 19.33 30.90
C GLU A 60 -14.91 19.24 30.65
N VAL A 61 -15.38 19.46 29.42
CA VAL A 61 -16.78 19.20 29.03
C VAL A 61 -16.90 17.72 28.67
N ALA A 62 -17.29 16.91 29.66
CA ALA A 62 -17.33 15.45 29.53
C ALA A 62 -18.75 14.86 29.43
N ASP A 63 -19.80 15.62 29.72
CA ASP A 63 -21.18 15.11 29.66
C ASP A 63 -21.69 15.06 28.21
N VAL A 64 -22.28 13.93 27.83
CA VAL A 64 -22.75 13.71 26.45
C VAL A 64 -23.88 14.68 26.06
N TYR A 65 -24.76 15.05 26.98
CA TYR A 65 -25.84 16.00 26.71
C TYR A 65 -25.30 17.43 26.54
N GLU A 66 -24.34 17.83 27.35
CA GLU A 66 -23.68 19.14 27.21
C GLU A 66 -22.92 19.24 25.88
N ILE A 67 -22.20 18.19 25.50
CA ILE A 67 -21.52 18.11 24.19
C ILE A 67 -22.53 18.21 23.05
N SER A 68 -23.66 17.50 23.14
CA SER A 68 -24.73 17.55 22.14
C SER A 68 -25.30 18.97 21.98
N ALA A 69 -25.50 19.67 23.09
CA ALA A 69 -26.02 21.04 23.10
C ALA A 69 -25.01 22.03 22.52
N ILE A 70 -23.73 21.92 22.88
CA ILE A 70 -22.66 22.80 22.39
C ILE A 70 -22.42 22.59 20.89
N MET A 71 -22.42 21.34 20.44
CA MET A 71 -22.22 21.03 19.02
C MET A 71 -23.45 21.33 18.17
N GLY A 72 -24.63 21.48 18.79
CA GLY A 72 -25.90 21.68 18.08
C GLY A 72 -26.33 20.47 17.25
N VAL A 73 -25.96 19.27 17.68
CA VAL A 73 -26.19 18.01 16.95
C VAL A 73 -27.23 17.17 17.68
N GLU A 74 -28.06 16.44 16.92
CA GLU A 74 -29.02 15.51 17.49
C GLU A 74 -28.31 14.41 18.30
N PHE A 75 -28.83 14.14 19.51
CA PHE A 75 -28.23 13.17 20.45
C PHE A 75 -28.02 11.79 19.85
N LYS A 76 -28.90 11.37 18.93
CA LYS A 76 -28.80 10.08 18.24
C LYS A 76 -27.55 9.98 17.38
N LEU A 77 -27.24 11.03 16.60
CA LEU A 77 -26.04 11.10 15.76
C LEU A 77 -24.77 11.18 16.61
N LEU A 78 -24.81 11.94 17.71
CA LEU A 78 -23.67 12.02 18.64
C LEU A 78 -23.38 10.65 19.27
N LYS A 79 -24.42 9.89 19.64
CA LYS A 79 -24.26 8.55 20.20
C LYS A 79 -23.61 7.57 19.23
N GLU A 80 -24.00 7.61 17.95
CA GLU A 80 -23.37 6.79 16.91
C GLU A 80 -21.87 7.12 16.78
N ALA A 81 -21.53 8.41 16.71
CA ALA A 81 -20.15 8.86 16.66
C ALA A 81 -19.33 8.46 17.92
N ILE A 82 -19.93 8.53 19.11
CA ILE A 82 -19.29 8.09 20.36
C ILE A 82 -19.00 6.59 20.31
N VAL A 83 -19.92 5.77 19.79
CA VAL A 83 -19.69 4.32 19.63
C VAL A 83 -18.49 4.07 18.73
N ASP A 84 -18.39 4.76 17.59
CA ASP A 84 -17.24 4.66 16.69
C ASP A 84 -15.92 5.09 17.37
N MET A 85 -15.96 6.16 18.18
CA MET A 85 -14.79 6.65 18.92
C MET A 85 -14.34 5.68 20.03
N ILE A 86 -15.28 4.95 20.65
CA ILE A 86 -14.97 3.87 21.61
C ILE A 86 -14.32 2.70 20.90
N GLU A 87 -14.84 2.28 19.74
CA GLU A 87 -14.27 1.20 18.92
C GLU A 87 -12.82 1.53 18.50
N GLN A 88 -12.58 2.79 18.11
CA GLN A 88 -11.24 3.29 17.77
C GLN A 88 -10.35 3.53 19.00
N LYS A 89 -10.88 3.34 20.21
CA LYS A 89 -10.22 3.49 21.52
C LYS A 89 -9.76 4.91 21.81
N TYR A 90 -10.44 5.94 21.30
CA TYR A 90 -10.13 7.34 21.63
C TYR A 90 -10.73 7.78 22.95
N ILE A 91 -11.90 7.25 23.30
CA ILE A 91 -12.64 7.59 24.52
C ILE A 91 -13.15 6.33 25.20
N ILE A 92 -13.43 6.45 26.49
CA ILE A 92 -14.19 5.48 27.28
C ILE A 92 -15.37 6.21 27.92
N THR A 93 -16.45 5.47 28.19
CA THR A 93 -17.64 6.01 28.85
C THR A 93 -17.69 5.53 30.29
N SER A 94 -18.02 6.42 31.21
CA SER A 94 -18.31 6.08 32.61
C SER A 94 -19.46 6.96 33.09
N GLN A 95 -20.58 6.35 33.48
CA GLN A 95 -21.74 7.06 34.01
C GLN A 95 -22.16 8.27 33.15
N ASN A 96 -22.29 8.06 31.84
CA ASN A 96 -22.66 9.09 30.86
C ASN A 96 -21.66 10.25 30.68
N LYS A 97 -20.45 10.14 31.27
CA LYS A 97 -19.31 11.01 31.02
C LYS A 97 -18.31 10.33 30.10
N LEU A 98 -17.68 11.13 29.23
CA LEU A 98 -16.63 10.71 28.32
C LEU A 98 -15.26 10.99 28.93
N ILE A 99 -14.39 9.99 28.94
CA ILE A 99 -13.02 10.13 29.40
C ILE A 99 -12.08 9.84 28.23
N MET A 100 -11.17 10.76 27.96
CA MET A 100 -10.20 10.62 26.87
C MET A 100 -9.08 9.63 27.23
N THR A 101 -8.83 8.66 26.36
CA THR A 101 -7.76 7.67 26.54
C THR A 101 -6.40 8.27 26.17
N PRO A 102 -5.27 7.60 26.52
CA PRO A 102 -3.95 8.00 26.03
C PRO A 102 -3.85 8.04 24.50
N ARG A 103 -4.61 7.18 23.80
CA ARG A 103 -4.65 7.17 22.32
C ARG A 103 -5.42 8.38 21.79
N GLY A 104 -6.54 8.74 22.42
CA GLY A 104 -7.30 9.95 22.09
C GLY A 104 -6.46 11.21 22.27
N ARG A 105 -5.72 11.32 23.38
CA ARG A 105 -4.78 12.43 23.62
C ARG A 105 -3.70 12.56 22.55
N LYS A 106 -3.08 11.45 22.18
CA LYS A 106 -2.08 11.44 21.08
C LYS A 106 -2.71 11.83 19.74
N ALA A 107 -3.89 11.30 19.43
CA ALA A 107 -4.60 11.61 18.19
C ALA A 107 -4.99 13.10 18.11
N LEU A 108 -5.37 13.71 19.24
CA LEU A 108 -5.65 15.14 19.33
C LEU A 108 -4.39 16.00 19.16
N ALA A 109 -3.29 15.63 19.83
CA ALA A 109 -2.01 16.34 19.74
C ALA A 109 -1.40 16.28 18.33
N ASP A 110 -1.39 15.09 17.73
CA ASP A 110 -0.81 14.86 16.40
C ASP A 110 -1.75 15.25 15.25
N ARG A 111 -3.05 15.49 15.56
CA ARG A 111 -4.16 15.68 14.60
C ARG A 111 -4.23 14.59 13.53
N LYS A 112 -3.80 13.39 13.88
CA LYS A 112 -3.63 12.25 12.96
C LYS A 112 -4.37 11.04 13.49
N GLN A 113 -5.07 10.37 12.59
CA GLN A 113 -5.68 9.07 12.80
C GLN A 113 -4.80 7.99 12.18
N VAL A 114 -4.37 7.04 13.00
CA VAL A 114 -3.58 5.88 12.56
C VAL A 114 -4.49 4.66 12.49
N THR A 115 -4.68 4.14 11.28
CA THR A 115 -5.46 2.93 11.02
C THR A 115 -4.55 1.85 10.44
N ILE A 116 -4.53 0.67 11.07
CA ILE A 116 -3.81 -0.49 10.54
C ILE A 116 -4.82 -1.38 9.83
N ARG A 117 -4.58 -1.68 8.55
CA ARG A 117 -5.44 -2.56 7.74
C ARG A 117 -4.62 -3.67 7.12
N LYS A 118 -5.24 -4.84 6.95
CA LYS A 118 -4.66 -5.94 6.16
C LYS A 118 -4.99 -5.69 4.69
N ARG A 119 -3.99 -5.71 3.82
CA ARG A 119 -4.14 -5.57 2.37
C ARG A 119 -3.31 -6.63 1.64
N ASN A 120 -3.75 -6.96 0.43
CA ASN A 120 -3.02 -7.82 -0.48
C ASN A 120 -2.44 -6.96 -1.61
N ILE A 121 -1.15 -7.11 -1.87
CA ILE A 121 -0.43 -6.49 -2.98
C ILE A 121 -0.23 -7.59 -4.02
N ASN A 122 -0.96 -7.52 -5.13
CA ASN A 122 -0.95 -8.57 -6.16
C ASN A 122 -0.17 -8.17 -7.42
N GLU A 123 0.32 -6.93 -7.51
CA GLU A 123 0.89 -6.36 -8.73
C GLU A 123 2.43 -6.41 -8.72
N LEU A 124 3.02 -7.49 -8.21
CA LEU A 124 4.47 -7.65 -8.15
C LEU A 124 4.92 -8.86 -8.94
N SER A 125 5.99 -8.68 -9.72
CA SER A 125 6.63 -9.72 -10.52
C SER A 125 8.11 -9.78 -10.16
N VAL A 126 8.65 -10.97 -9.94
CA VAL A 126 10.05 -11.19 -9.58
C VAL A 126 10.77 -11.88 -10.73
N ASN A 127 11.89 -11.32 -11.16
CA ASN A 127 12.80 -12.00 -12.07
C ASN A 127 13.49 -13.15 -11.34
N MET A 128 13.26 -14.39 -11.77
CA MET A 128 13.72 -15.59 -11.05
C MET A 128 15.21 -15.93 -11.31
N ILE A 129 15.90 -15.12 -12.12
CA ILE A 129 17.35 -15.20 -12.33
C ILE A 129 18.03 -14.14 -11.46
N THR A 130 17.64 -12.88 -11.60
CA THR A 130 18.33 -11.76 -10.93
C THR A 130 17.81 -11.48 -9.52
N GLY A 131 16.58 -11.90 -9.19
CA GLY A 131 15.92 -11.52 -7.94
C GLY A 131 15.41 -10.06 -7.95
N ASN A 132 15.27 -9.43 -9.11
CA ASN A 132 14.73 -8.07 -9.18
C ASN A 132 13.20 -8.10 -9.08
N ILE A 133 12.65 -7.23 -8.23
CA ILE A 133 11.20 -7.03 -8.08
C ILE A 133 10.76 -5.89 -9.00
N GLU A 134 9.80 -6.19 -9.85
CA GLU A 134 9.19 -5.28 -10.81
C GLU A 134 7.68 -5.22 -10.62
N GLU A 135 7.07 -4.15 -11.09
CA GLU A 135 5.62 -3.96 -11.03
C GLU A 135 4.93 -4.71 -12.18
N SER A 136 3.95 -5.54 -11.83
CA SER A 136 3.17 -6.32 -12.80
C SER A 136 2.36 -5.36 -13.70
N GLY A 137 2.67 -5.36 -15.00
CA GLY A 137 1.96 -4.54 -16.00
C GLY A 137 2.87 -3.65 -16.85
N LYS A 138 4.09 -3.32 -16.39
CA LYS A 138 5.09 -2.62 -17.21
C LYS A 138 5.66 -3.49 -18.33
N ASN A 139 5.72 -4.80 -18.07
CA ASN A 139 6.27 -5.78 -18.99
C ASN A 139 5.18 -6.69 -19.55
N ALA A 140 5.23 -6.96 -20.85
CA ALA A 140 4.33 -7.91 -21.50
C ALA A 140 4.87 -9.32 -21.29
N PHE A 141 4.21 -10.08 -20.42
CA PHE A 141 4.54 -11.47 -20.19
C PHE A 141 3.99 -12.34 -21.32
N ALA A 142 4.82 -13.24 -21.85
CA ALA A 142 4.42 -14.25 -22.81
C ALA A 142 4.46 -15.61 -22.13
N LYS A 143 3.39 -16.40 -22.30
CA LYS A 143 3.37 -17.78 -21.80
C LYS A 143 4.27 -18.64 -22.70
N PRO A 144 5.35 -19.25 -22.17
CA PRO A 144 6.25 -20.06 -22.99
C PRO A 144 5.54 -21.35 -23.45
N SER A 145 5.82 -21.78 -24.67
CA SER A 145 5.40 -23.08 -25.20
C SER A 145 6.44 -24.16 -24.89
N LYS A 146 6.07 -25.44 -24.94
CA LYS A 146 6.97 -26.58 -24.60
C LYS A 146 8.27 -26.65 -25.42
N ARG A 147 8.36 -25.93 -26.56
CA ARG A 147 9.53 -25.94 -27.46
C ARG A 147 10.40 -24.68 -27.32
N ASP A 148 10.00 -23.74 -26.48
CA ASP A 148 10.74 -22.52 -26.26
C ASP A 148 11.89 -22.75 -25.28
N LEU A 149 13.02 -22.05 -25.50
CA LEU A 149 14.14 -22.07 -24.57
C LEU A 149 13.84 -21.11 -23.42
N CYS A 150 13.64 -21.65 -22.22
CA CYS A 150 13.51 -20.87 -20.99
C CYS A 150 14.77 -21.09 -20.14
N LEU A 151 15.29 -20.01 -19.56
CA LEU A 151 16.37 -20.10 -18.58
C LEU A 151 15.84 -20.76 -17.29
N SER A 152 16.75 -21.41 -16.57
CA SER A 152 16.45 -22.05 -15.28
C SER A 152 16.29 -21.01 -14.18
N GLU A 153 15.41 -21.30 -13.23
CA GLU A 153 15.19 -20.47 -12.05
C GLU A 153 16.35 -20.69 -11.07
N GLU A 154 16.99 -19.60 -10.63
CA GLU A 154 18.08 -19.64 -9.64
C GLU A 154 17.61 -19.15 -8.26
N GLN A 155 16.60 -18.27 -8.22
CA GLN A 155 16.09 -17.68 -7.00
C GLN A 155 14.84 -18.41 -6.50
N THR A 156 14.72 -18.53 -5.18
CA THR A 156 13.52 -19.05 -4.51
C THR A 156 12.89 -17.96 -3.66
N ILE A 157 11.60 -17.72 -3.85
CA ILE A 157 10.87 -16.67 -3.12
C ILE A 157 10.46 -17.23 -1.76
N THR A 158 11.27 -16.97 -0.75
CA THR A 158 11.02 -17.32 0.64
C THR A 158 10.60 -16.09 1.46
N LYS A 159 10.17 -16.31 2.70
CA LYS A 159 9.83 -15.21 3.62
C LYS A 159 11.03 -14.28 3.86
N ASP A 160 12.22 -14.84 4.00
CA ASP A 160 13.46 -14.09 4.24
C ASP A 160 13.83 -13.19 3.05
N TYR A 161 13.52 -13.63 1.83
CA TYR A 161 13.67 -12.83 0.62
C TYR A 161 12.73 -11.61 0.62
N LEU A 162 11.47 -11.79 1.06
CA LEU A 162 10.50 -10.68 1.16
C LEU A 162 10.91 -9.68 2.25
N GLU A 163 11.43 -10.16 3.38
CA GLU A 163 11.91 -9.29 4.47
C GLU A 163 13.16 -8.49 4.06
N SER A 164 14.09 -9.12 3.33
CA SER A 164 15.32 -8.47 2.84
C SER A 164 15.02 -7.39 1.78
N ASN A 165 13.97 -7.58 0.98
CA ASN A 165 13.57 -6.65 -0.09
C ASN A 165 12.40 -5.74 0.31
N TYR A 166 12.07 -5.65 1.60
CA TYR A 166 10.94 -4.87 2.11
C TYR A 166 10.96 -3.41 1.66
N ALA A 167 12.14 -2.77 1.64
CA ALA A 167 12.28 -1.38 1.23
C ALA A 167 11.82 -1.15 -0.22
N ILE A 168 12.23 -2.04 -1.14
CA ILE A 168 11.88 -1.98 -2.55
C ILE A 168 10.38 -2.21 -2.75
N ILE A 169 9.81 -3.17 -2.01
CA ILE A 169 8.36 -3.47 -2.04
C ILE A 169 7.56 -2.26 -1.53
N ASN A 170 8.02 -1.61 -0.47
CA ASN A 170 7.36 -0.42 0.08
C ASN A 170 7.41 0.77 -0.90
N GLU A 171 8.53 0.96 -1.60
CA GLU A 171 8.64 2.00 -2.63
C GLU A 171 7.71 1.76 -3.82
N ILE A 172 7.64 0.52 -4.32
CA ILE A 172 6.69 0.16 -5.39
C ILE A 172 5.26 0.40 -4.92
N TYR A 173 4.93 -0.04 -3.70
CA TYR A 173 3.61 0.17 -3.12
C TYR A 173 3.22 1.65 -3.00
N GLN A 174 4.14 2.51 -2.53
CA GLN A 174 3.89 3.95 -2.43
C GLN A 174 3.67 4.59 -3.80
N ARG A 175 4.46 4.19 -4.81
CA ARG A 175 4.34 4.70 -6.19
C ARG A 175 2.97 4.36 -6.80
N ASN A 176 2.54 3.11 -6.67
CA ASN A 176 1.24 2.66 -7.18
C ASN A 176 0.07 3.39 -6.52
N GLN A 177 0.23 3.81 -5.26
CA GLN A 177 -0.78 4.61 -4.56
C GLN A 177 -0.85 6.06 -5.03
N ILE A 178 0.28 6.67 -5.39
CA ILE A 178 0.30 8.03 -5.95
C ILE A 178 -0.41 8.03 -7.31
N GLU A 179 -0.20 7.00 -8.13
CA GLU A 179 -0.83 6.87 -9.44
C GLU A 179 -2.34 6.52 -9.35
N SER A 180 -2.77 5.79 -8.32
CA SER A 180 -4.18 5.43 -8.10
C SER A 180 -4.99 6.44 -7.27
N ASN A 181 -4.34 7.40 -6.59
CA ASN A 181 -5.00 8.47 -5.81
C ASN A 181 -5.54 9.62 -6.69
N VAL A 182 -6.19 9.30 -7.81
CA VAL A 182 -6.86 10.28 -8.68
C VAL A 182 -8.10 10.90 -7.99
N PHE A 183 -8.63 10.27 -6.93
CA PHE A 183 -9.81 10.74 -6.21
C PHE A 183 -9.61 10.83 -4.69
N ASN A 184 -9.28 12.04 -4.21
CA ASN A 184 -9.73 12.66 -2.95
C ASN A 184 -9.81 11.80 -1.66
N THR A 185 -8.68 11.51 -1.03
CA THR A 185 -8.57 11.54 0.43
C THR A 185 -7.20 12.10 0.80
N LYS A 186 -7.13 13.08 1.72
CA LYS A 186 -5.88 13.60 2.29
C LYS A 186 -5.24 12.53 3.17
N ILE A 187 -4.65 11.54 2.53
CA ILE A 187 -3.84 10.52 3.17
C ILE A 187 -2.47 11.14 3.39
N LEU A 188 -2.08 11.33 4.64
CA LEU A 188 -0.81 11.96 4.99
C LEU A 188 0.35 11.00 4.76
N GLN A 189 0.22 9.74 5.16
CA GLN A 189 1.23 8.68 4.98
C GLN A 189 0.57 7.30 4.91
N ARG A 190 1.02 6.44 3.98
CA ARG A 190 0.68 5.03 3.93
C ARG A 190 1.96 4.22 3.79
N GLU A 191 2.26 3.43 4.81
CA GLU A 191 3.46 2.62 4.85
C GLU A 191 3.07 1.17 5.11
N LEU A 192 3.86 0.25 4.57
CA LEU A 192 3.81 -1.12 5.05
C LEU A 192 4.14 -1.13 6.55
N TYR A 193 3.47 -2.00 7.28
CA TYR A 193 3.66 -2.21 8.71
C TYR A 193 4.33 -3.56 8.91
N LYS A 194 5.48 -3.54 9.58
CA LYS A 194 6.29 -4.72 9.90
C LYS A 194 5.65 -5.57 11.00
#